data_AF-A0A5N5H444-F1
#
_entry.id   AF-A0A5N5H444-F1
#
_cell.length_a   1.000
_cell.length_b   1.000
_cell.length_c   1.000
_cell.angle_alpha   90.00
_cell.angle_beta   90.00
_cell.angle_gamma   90.00
#
_symmetry.space_group_name_H-M   'P 1'
#
loop_
_entity.id
_entity.type
_entity.pdbx_description
1 polymer ?
#
loop_
_entity_poly.entity_id
_entity_poly.type
_entity_poly.pdbx_seq_one_letter_code
_entity_poly.pdbx_strand_id
1 'polypeptide(L)'
;MKEGFIKGDKTKHISPKFFSAHELQKAKVIEVRQIRSNENLADLFTKSLPKCTFQKLVQSIGLRRLTKQLNLENAESRGDTYQGEHP
;
A
#
# COMPACT_ATOMS: atom_id res chain seq x y z
N MET A 1 -27.28 7.79 26.13
CA MET A 1 -25.95 8.30 26.53
C MET A 1 -25.76 9.65 25.86
N LYS A 2 -25.47 10.72 26.61
CA LYS A 2 -25.34 12.07 26.02
C LYS A 2 -24.03 12.14 25.23
N GLU A 3 -24.15 12.35 23.94
CA GLU A 3 -23.05 12.66 23.03
C GLU A 3 -22.59 14.11 23.25
N GLY A 4 -22.04 14.36 24.44
CA GLY A 4 -21.46 15.65 24.82
C GLY A 4 -19.96 15.61 24.60
N PHE A 5 -19.43 16.57 23.84
CA PHE A 5 -18.00 16.79 23.73
C PHE A 5 -17.41 17.05 25.11
N ILE A 6 -16.44 16.24 25.53
CA ILE A 6 -15.75 16.38 26.81
C ILE A 6 -14.89 17.64 26.74
N LYS A 7 -15.35 18.71 27.38
CA LYS A 7 -14.56 19.94 27.56
C LYS A 7 -13.53 19.69 28.67
N GLY A 8 -12.40 19.10 28.29
CA GLY A 8 -11.18 19.15 29.09
C GLY A 8 -10.43 20.44 28.76
N ASP A 9 -10.08 21.24 29.75
CA ASP A 9 -9.32 22.51 29.59
C ASP A 9 -7.90 22.35 29.00
N LYS A 10 -7.58 21.17 28.44
CA LYS A 10 -6.31 20.85 27.77
C LYS A 10 -6.49 20.13 26.42
N THR A 11 -7.71 20.07 25.88
CA THR A 11 -7.97 19.48 24.56
C THR A 11 -7.35 20.37 23.49
N LYS A 12 -6.33 19.85 22.76
CA LYS A 12 -5.79 20.48 21.56
C LYS A 12 -6.99 20.93 20.70
N HIS A 13 -7.10 22.21 20.35
CA HIS A 13 -8.18 22.73 19.51
C HIS A 13 -8.03 22.22 18.07
N ILE A 14 -8.28 20.92 17.87
CA ILE A 14 -8.45 20.35 16.55
C ILE A 14 -9.85 20.77 16.12
N SER A 15 -9.93 21.55 15.05
CA SER A 15 -11.21 22.03 14.54
C SER A 15 -12.11 20.86 14.11
N PRO A 16 -13.44 20.91 14.35
CA PRO A 16 -14.42 19.92 13.91
C PRO A 16 -14.28 19.47 12.44
N LYS A 17 -13.76 20.34 11.57
CA LYS A 17 -13.49 20.01 10.16
C LYS A 17 -12.49 18.87 9.96
N PHE A 18 -11.67 18.55 10.96
CA PHE A 18 -10.71 17.43 10.93
C PHE A 18 -11.28 16.12 11.48
N PHE A 19 -12.56 16.09 11.89
CA PHE A 19 -13.22 14.90 12.44
C PHE A 19 -13.92 14.05 11.37
N SER A 20 -13.75 14.35 10.07
CA SER A 20 -14.39 13.58 8.99
C SER A 20 -14.11 12.07 9.10
N ALA A 21 -12.87 11.68 9.41
CA ALA A 21 -12.51 10.28 9.63
C ALA A 21 -13.24 9.66 10.83
N HIS A 22 -13.48 10.44 11.89
CA HIS A 22 -14.20 9.97 13.08
C HIS A 22 -15.69 9.76 12.79
N GLU A 23 -16.32 10.65 12.02
CA GLU A 23 -17.71 10.46 11.58
C GLU A 23 -17.86 9.21 10.70
N LEU A 24 -16.92 8.98 9.77
CA LEU A 24 -16.89 7.77 8.95
C LEU A 24 -16.67 6.50 9.79
N GLN A 25 -15.84 6.59 10.83
CA GLN A 25 -15.61 5.47 11.75
C GLN A 25 -16.86 5.17 12.60
N LYS A 26 -17.53 6.20 13.14
CA LYS A 26 -18.81 6.06 13.87
C LYS A 26 -19.91 5.46 13.00
N ALA A 27 -19.99 5.91 11.75
CA ALA A 27 -20.88 5.35 10.74
C ALA A 27 -20.46 3.94 10.27
N LYS A 28 -19.35 3.40 10.77
CA LYS A 28 -18.77 2.10 10.40
C LYS A 28 -18.48 1.94 8.91
N VAL A 29 -18.29 3.07 8.20
CA VAL A 29 -17.90 3.10 6.79
C VAL A 29 -16.43 2.72 6.64
N ILE A 30 -15.60 3.11 7.61
CA ILE A 30 -14.18 2.79 7.66
C ILE A 30 -13.79 2.23 9.01
N GLU A 31 -12.75 1.40 9.02
CA GLU A 31 -12.06 0.98 10.24
C GLU A 31 -10.70 1.69 10.31
N VAL A 32 -10.40 2.32 11.46
CA VAL A 32 -9.11 2.95 11.70
C VAL A 32 -8.29 2.05 12.62
N ARG A 33 -7.16 1.56 12.14
CA ARG A 33 -6.20 0.75 12.92
C ARG A 33 -4.89 1.49 13.09
N GLN A 34 -4.28 1.36 14.27
CA GLN A 34 -2.92 1.83 14.48
C GLN A 34 -1.94 0.88 13.79
N ILE A 35 -0.98 1.44 13.07
CA ILE A 35 0.09 0.71 12.38
C ILE A 35 1.42 1.18 12.94
N ARG A 36 2.40 0.28 13.09
CA ARG A 36 3.75 0.66 13.50
C ARG A 36 4.43 1.44 12.39
N SER A 37 5.22 2.45 12.75
CA SER A 37 5.84 3.34 11.75
C SER A 37 6.73 2.61 10.74
N ASN A 38 7.37 1.50 11.12
CA ASN A 38 8.21 0.69 10.23
C ASN A 38 7.41 -0.25 9.31
N GLU A 39 6.10 -0.40 9.56
CA GLU A 39 5.18 -1.25 8.79
C GLU A 39 4.23 -0.41 7.92
N ASN A 40 4.31 0.92 7.99
CA ASN A 40 3.44 1.80 7.23
C ASN A 40 3.80 1.80 5.73
N LEU A 41 3.08 0.99 4.94
CA LEU A 41 3.29 0.89 3.49
C LEU A 41 3.07 2.23 2.75
N ALA A 42 2.24 3.14 3.29
CA ALA A 42 2.00 4.45 2.70
C ALA A 42 3.23 5.39 2.75
N ASP A 43 4.24 5.07 3.57
CA ASP A 43 5.51 5.79 3.59
C ASP A 43 6.20 5.77 2.21
N LEU A 44 5.93 4.74 1.41
CA LEU A 44 6.41 4.60 0.04
C LEU A 44 6.06 5.82 -0.85
N PHE A 45 4.90 6.44 -0.60
CA PHE A 45 4.38 7.52 -1.44
C PHE A 45 4.56 8.91 -0.83
N THR A 46 5.01 9.00 0.42
CA THR A 46 5.02 10.25 1.19
C THR A 46 6.40 10.63 1.73
N LYS A 47 7.37 9.70 1.71
CA LYS A 47 8.71 9.91 2.29
C LYS A 47 9.82 9.58 1.30
N SER A 48 10.91 10.32 1.42
CA SER A 48 12.20 9.95 0.83
C SER A 48 12.87 8.92 1.74
N LEU A 49 12.89 7.65 1.31
CA LEU A 49 13.38 6.53 2.11
C LEU A 49 14.74 6.02 1.62
N PRO A 50 15.60 5.48 2.51
CA PRO A 50 16.77 4.72 2.09
C PRO A 50 16.38 3.57 1.16
N LYS A 51 17.22 3.29 0.17
CA LYS A 51 16.96 2.29 -0.88
C LYS A 51 16.48 0.94 -0.33
N CYS A 52 17.13 0.43 0.71
CA CYS A 52 16.77 -0.85 1.31
C CYS A 52 15.35 -0.85 1.90
N THR A 53 14.95 0.22 2.59
CA THR A 53 13.60 0.37 3.15
C THR A 53 12.56 0.52 2.04
N PHE A 54 12.85 1.36 1.05
CA PHE A 54 11.98 1.53 -0.12
C PHE A 54 11.72 0.19 -0.84
N GLN A 55 12.78 -0.57 -1.12
CA GLN A 55 12.65 -1.87 -1.81
C GLN A 55 11.82 -2.89 -1.02
N LYS A 56 11.97 -2.92 0.32
CA LYS A 56 11.14 -3.77 1.18
C LYS A 56 9.66 -3.39 1.06
N LEU A 57 9.33 -2.09 1.16
CA LEU A 57 7.93 -1.63 1.07
C LEU A 57 7.32 -1.89 -0.30
N VAL A 58 8.06 -1.65 -1.40
CA VAL A 58 7.63 -1.96 -2.78
C VAL A 58 7.25 -3.44 -2.91
N GLN A 59 8.06 -4.34 -2.38
CA GLN A 59 7.79 -5.78 -2.40
C GLN A 59 6.58 -6.13 -1.53
N SER A 60 6.48 -5.57 -0.32
CA SER A 60 5.37 -5.81 0.60
C SER A 60 4.01 -5.39 0.04
N ILE A 61 3.94 -4.31 -0.76
CA ILE A 61 2.71 -3.88 -1.43
C ILE A 61 2.45 -4.64 -2.76
N GLY A 62 3.40 -5.46 -3.22
CA GLY A 62 3.28 -6.26 -4.44
C GLY A 62 3.61 -5.53 -5.74
N LEU A 63 4.24 -4.35 -5.68
CA LEU A 63 4.67 -3.62 -6.87
C LEU A 63 5.84 -4.34 -7.55
N ARG A 64 5.77 -4.46 -8.89
CA ARG A 64 6.76 -5.20 -9.70
C ARG A 64 7.14 -4.40 -10.94
N ARG A 65 8.37 -4.59 -11.40
CA ARG A 65 8.85 -4.00 -12.66
C ARG A 65 8.22 -4.73 -13.84
N LEU A 66 7.51 -3.98 -14.70
CA LEU A 66 6.82 -4.51 -15.88
C LEU A 66 7.77 -5.23 -16.87
N THR A 67 9.03 -4.82 -16.95
CA THR A 67 10.00 -5.32 -17.94
C THR A 67 10.29 -6.82 -17.86
N LYS A 68 9.98 -7.50 -16.74
CA LYS A 68 10.10 -8.96 -16.65
C LYS A 68 8.90 -9.73 -17.21
N GLN A 69 7.73 -9.08 -17.35
CA GLN A 69 6.52 -9.71 -17.87
C GLN A 69 6.56 -9.80 -19.40
N LEU A 70 7.09 -8.78 -20.07
CA LEU A 70 7.23 -8.76 -21.53
C LEU A 70 8.27 -9.76 -22.05
N ASN A 71 9.29 -10.12 -21.25
CA ASN A 71 10.32 -11.08 -21.67
C ASN A 71 9.88 -12.54 -21.57
N LEU A 72 8.81 -12.86 -20.84
CA LEU A 72 8.27 -14.23 -20.75
C LEU A 72 7.41 -14.56 -21.98
N GLU A 73 6.60 -13.60 -22.44
CA GLU A 73 5.79 -13.75 -23.66
C GLU A 73 6.63 -13.93 -24.93
N ASN A 74 7.82 -13.31 -24.97
CA ASN A 74 8.76 -13.43 -26.09
C ASN A 74 9.56 -14.74 -26.11
N ALA A 75 9.57 -15.51 -25.01
CA ALA A 75 10.28 -16.79 -24.93
C ALA A 75 9.42 -17.99 -25.39
N GLU A 76 8.09 -17.86 -25.31
CA GLU A 76 7.14 -18.91 -25.71
C GLU A 76 6.90 -18.94 -27.23
N SER A 77 7.28 -17.90 -27.98
CA SER A 77 7.09 -17.83 -29.44
C SER A 77 8.27 -18.38 -30.27
N ARG A 78 9.36 -18.81 -29.64
CA ARG A 78 10.61 -19.21 -30.33
C ARG A 78 10.95 -20.70 -30.21
N GLY A 79 9.93 -21.54 -30.07
CA GLY A 79 10.05 -22.92 -29.59
C GLY A 79 9.62 -24.04 -30.55
N ASP A 80 9.53 -23.85 -31.86
CA ASP A 80 9.28 -24.95 -32.80
C ASP A 80 10.37 -25.00 -33.88
N THR A 81 11.40 -25.83 -33.69
CA THR A 81 12.28 -26.30 -34.76
C THR A 81 12.38 -27.80 -34.64
N TYR A 82 11.68 -28.51 -35.53
CA TYR A 82 11.65 -29.96 -35.62
C TYR A 82 13.04 -30.50 -35.98
N GLN A 83 13.63 -31.33 -35.11
CA GLN A 83 14.73 -32.23 -35.47
C GLN A 83 14.15 -33.60 -35.79
N GLY A 84 14.16 -33.96 -37.08
CA GLY A 84 13.93 -35.32 -37.55
C GLY A 84 15.26 -36.01 -37.79
N GLU A 85 15.53 -37.06 -37.03
CA GLU A 85 16.71 -37.92 -37.15
C GLU A 85 16.64 -38.81 -38.40
N HIS A 86 17.82 -39.13 -38.93
CA HIS A 86 18.15 -39.97 -40.09
C HIS A 86 17.67 -41.43 -39.94
N PRO A 87 17.52 -42.14 -41.07
CA PRO A 87 18.53 -43.16 -41.41
C PRO A 87 19.33 -42.82 -42.67
#